data_AF-A0A5B0N426-F1
#
_entry.id   AF-A0A5B0N426-F1
#
_cell.length_a   1.000
_cell.length_b   1.000
_cell.length_c   1.000
_cell.angle_alpha   90.00
_cell.angle_beta   90.00
_cell.angle_gamma   90.00
#
_symmetry.space_group_name_H-M   'P 1'
#
loop_
_entity.id
_entity.type
_entity.pdbx_description
1 polymer ?
#
loop_
_entity_poly.entity_id
_entity_poly.type
_entity_poly.pdbx_seq_one_letter_code
_entity_poly.pdbx_strand_id
1 'polypeptide(L)'
;MKELRGTLPEGSEPLKTIVHKHTRLLLGVEGTDLKTLPLQPNVDEQDLAVQRGKNLGFNQPHPTAPASSSNHTHAYKSWLQTQLRDLGLTRFTFDWESSWKHPFNQLMDLIFYQTLHMALHSGEYNNHPWSPTHETHAIISAFLERYFFHLQTQWKLLQKNGENALDAQKARNRALKMRARICERRQQWCDENGYPELAAQFNNPAVCSDTEEIVVNGVTKHRKLKLNWRSDGFSALVKKIDHEIQVGTLIGKSRRKKQFISREDGEKEELTPRIPEKLSKQVYKEEWLEVLTPGTIENLKIKNVQIMTQDFKPYTSHAM
;
A
#
# COMPACT_ATOMS: atom_id res chain seq x y z
N MET A 1 3.90 -0.35 -29.57
CA MET A 1 3.22 0.42 -28.52
C MET A 1 4.29 1.06 -27.63
N LYS A 2 4.28 2.38 -27.42
CA LYS A 2 5.23 3.03 -26.51
C LYS A 2 4.94 2.55 -25.09
N GLU A 3 5.85 1.77 -24.51
CA GLU A 3 5.82 1.40 -23.09
C GLU A 3 5.77 2.69 -22.26
N LEU A 4 4.67 2.92 -21.52
CA LEU A 4 4.66 3.90 -20.43
C LEU A 4 5.55 3.35 -19.29
N ARG A 5 6.88 3.32 -19.49
CA ARG A 5 7.86 3.25 -18.40
C ARG A 5 7.96 4.61 -17.72
N GLY A 6 6.81 5.13 -17.28
CA GLY A 6 6.66 6.47 -16.76
C GLY A 6 5.70 6.52 -15.58
N THR A 7 5.84 7.58 -14.78
CA THR A 7 4.79 8.05 -13.88
C THR A 7 3.46 8.08 -14.63
N LEU A 8 2.42 7.48 -14.03
CA LEU A 8 1.08 7.52 -14.61
C LEU A 8 0.61 8.98 -14.70
N PRO A 9 -0.25 9.34 -15.67
CA PRO A 9 -0.76 10.69 -15.80
C PRO A 9 -1.37 11.18 -14.49
N GLU A 10 -1.12 12.45 -14.15
CA GLU A 10 -1.73 13.09 -13.00
C GLU A 10 -3.26 13.04 -13.10
N GLY A 11 -3.95 12.80 -11.99
CA GLY A 11 -5.42 12.66 -11.98
C GLY A 11 -5.95 11.30 -12.45
N SER A 12 -5.09 10.30 -12.71
CA SER A 12 -5.52 8.92 -13.01
C SER A 12 -5.89 8.08 -11.78
N GLU A 13 -5.76 8.62 -10.55
CA GLU A 13 -6.07 7.93 -9.29
C GLU A 13 -7.51 7.38 -9.18
N PRO A 14 -8.57 8.03 -9.69
CA PRO A 14 -9.89 7.43 -9.71
C PRO A 14 -9.95 6.14 -10.55
N LEU A 15 -9.24 6.11 -11.69
CA LEU A 15 -9.19 4.96 -12.58
C LEU A 15 -8.52 3.76 -11.91
N LYS A 16 -7.52 3.98 -11.05
CA LYS A 16 -6.92 2.92 -10.21
C LYS A 16 -7.94 2.20 -9.33
N THR A 17 -8.88 2.95 -8.74
CA THR A 17 -9.94 2.38 -7.90
C THR A 17 -10.92 1.58 -8.74
N ILE A 18 -11.25 2.08 -9.93
CA ILE A 18 -12.09 1.36 -10.90
C ILE A 18 -11.40 0.08 -11.36
N VAL A 19 -10.14 0.14 -11.79
CA VAL A 19 -9.34 -1.03 -12.20
C VAL A 19 -9.30 -2.07 -11.08
N HIS A 20 -9.06 -1.65 -9.83
CA HIS A 20 -9.09 -2.54 -8.67
C HIS A 20 -10.44 -3.24 -8.50
N LYS A 21 -11.55 -2.48 -8.55
CA LYS A 21 -12.91 -3.05 -8.44
C LYS A 21 -13.23 -3.99 -9.59
N HIS A 22 -12.88 -3.59 -10.81
CA HIS A 22 -13.13 -4.36 -12.02
C HIS A 22 -12.35 -5.68 -12.03
N THR A 23 -11.08 -5.64 -11.63
CA THR A 23 -10.24 -6.84 -11.54
C THR A 23 -10.83 -7.84 -10.55
N ARG A 24 -11.30 -7.36 -9.40
CA ARG A 24 -11.93 -8.23 -8.39
C ARG A 24 -13.25 -8.84 -8.87
N LEU A 25 -14.05 -8.05 -9.59
CA LEU A 25 -15.27 -8.55 -10.22
C LEU A 25 -14.97 -9.71 -11.18
N LEU A 26 -13.95 -9.55 -12.03
CA LEU A 26 -13.56 -10.56 -13.01
C LEU A 26 -12.93 -11.81 -12.38
N LEU A 27 -12.08 -11.63 -11.37
CA LEU A 27 -11.47 -12.74 -10.64
C LEU A 27 -12.45 -13.45 -9.68
N GLY A 28 -13.66 -12.93 -9.48
CA GLY A 28 -14.63 -13.49 -8.54
C GLY A 28 -14.25 -13.31 -7.07
N VAL A 29 -13.44 -12.29 -6.74
CA VAL A 29 -12.90 -12.08 -5.39
C VAL A 29 -13.81 -11.16 -4.56
N GLU A 30 -14.51 -11.75 -3.60
CA GLU A 30 -15.33 -11.02 -2.63
C GLU A 30 -14.51 -10.41 -1.48
N GLY A 31 -14.88 -9.20 -1.05
CA GLY A 31 -14.18 -8.48 0.02
C GLY A 31 -12.66 -8.28 -0.17
N THR A 32 -11.92 -8.10 0.92
CA THR A 32 -10.45 -7.99 0.87
C THR A 32 -9.76 -9.35 0.99
N ASP A 33 -10.51 -10.43 0.83
CA ASP A 33 -9.97 -11.76 1.02
C ASP A 33 -9.21 -12.20 -0.23
N LEU A 34 -7.91 -12.41 -0.07
CA LEU A 34 -7.04 -12.86 -1.16
C LEU A 34 -6.84 -14.38 -1.12
N LYS A 35 -7.44 -15.06 -0.13
CA LYS A 35 -7.47 -16.53 -0.04
C LYS A 35 -8.29 -17.16 -1.16
N THR A 36 -9.20 -16.38 -1.76
CA THR A 36 -10.08 -16.78 -2.86
C THR A 36 -9.53 -16.43 -4.23
N LEU A 37 -8.24 -16.06 -4.35
CA LEU A 37 -7.63 -15.81 -5.65
C LEU A 37 -7.81 -17.05 -6.54
N PRO A 38 -8.24 -16.88 -7.80
CA PRO A 38 -8.59 -18.00 -8.66
C PRO A 38 -7.37 -18.88 -8.95
N LEU A 39 -7.63 -20.16 -9.18
CA LEU A 39 -6.61 -21.14 -9.53
C LEU A 39 -5.91 -20.77 -10.83
N GLN A 40 -4.67 -21.23 -10.95
CA GLN A 40 -3.86 -21.23 -12.17
C GLN A 40 -4.68 -21.75 -13.37
N PRO A 41 -4.58 -21.14 -14.56
CA PRO A 41 -5.22 -21.67 -15.76
C PRO A 41 -4.75 -23.10 -16.04
N ASN A 42 -5.65 -23.93 -16.56
CA ASN A 42 -5.26 -25.29 -16.97
C ASN A 42 -4.39 -25.25 -18.24
N VAL A 43 -3.79 -26.39 -18.59
CA VAL A 43 -2.86 -26.48 -19.73
C VAL A 43 -3.54 -26.08 -21.05
N ASP A 44 -4.79 -26.50 -21.26
CA ASP A 44 -5.55 -26.18 -22.46
C ASP A 44 -5.79 -24.65 -22.60
N GLU A 45 -6.15 -23.99 -21.50
CA GLU A 45 -6.32 -22.53 -21.42
C GLU A 45 -5.00 -21.78 -21.70
N GLN A 46 -3.87 -22.31 -21.24
CA GLN A 46 -2.54 -21.76 -21.50
C GLN A 46 -2.15 -21.90 -22.98
N ASP A 47 -2.34 -23.08 -23.56
CA ASP A 47 -2.02 -23.35 -24.97
C ASP A 47 -2.90 -22.52 -25.92
N LEU A 48 -4.18 -22.36 -25.60
CA LEU A 48 -5.10 -21.47 -26.32
C LEU A 48 -4.59 -20.03 -26.36
N ALA A 49 -4.04 -19.52 -25.26
CA ALA A 49 -3.50 -18.17 -25.22
C ALA A 49 -2.20 -18.02 -26.02
N VAL A 50 -1.34 -19.05 -26.05
CA VAL A 50 -0.14 -19.06 -26.91
C VAL A 50 -0.53 -19.07 -28.39
N GLN A 51 -1.58 -19.80 -28.76
CA GLN A 51 -2.09 -19.83 -30.14
C GLN A 51 -2.73 -18.49 -30.54
N ARG A 52 -3.55 -17.89 -29.67
CA ARG A 52 -4.24 -16.61 -29.95
C ARG A 52 -3.32 -15.39 -29.84
N GLY A 53 -2.32 -15.43 -28.95
CA GLY A 53 -1.33 -14.38 -28.76
C GLY A 53 -0.50 -14.08 -30.02
N LYS A 54 -0.37 -15.06 -30.93
CA LYS A 54 0.29 -14.90 -32.24
C LYS A 54 -0.53 -14.06 -33.24
N ASN A 55 -1.84 -13.91 -33.02
CA ASN A 55 -2.80 -13.35 -33.97
C ASN A 55 -3.50 -12.08 -33.47
N LEU A 56 -2.94 -11.38 -32.47
CA LEU A 56 -3.60 -10.24 -31.79
C LEU A 56 -3.74 -8.98 -32.68
N GLY A 57 -4.67 -9.06 -33.62
CA GLY A 57 -5.54 -7.98 -34.07
C GLY A 57 -6.97 -8.47 -33.90
N PHE A 58 -7.48 -8.50 -32.66
CA PHE A 58 -8.84 -8.98 -32.40
C PHE A 58 -9.85 -7.90 -32.81
N ASN A 59 -10.27 -7.93 -34.08
CA ASN A 59 -11.50 -7.29 -34.56
C ASN A 59 -12.70 -8.08 -34.04
N GLN A 60 -13.04 -7.90 -32.77
CA GLN A 60 -14.34 -8.33 -32.25
C GLN A 60 -15.32 -7.17 -32.30
N PRO A 61 -16.60 -7.43 -32.64
CA PRO A 61 -17.62 -6.39 -32.74
C PRO A 61 -17.76 -5.65 -31.41
N HIS A 62 -18.00 -4.35 -31.48
CA HIS A 62 -18.30 -3.53 -30.30
C HIS A 62 -19.48 -4.17 -29.55
N PRO A 63 -19.30 -4.54 -28.27
CA PRO A 63 -20.38 -5.10 -27.49
C PRO A 63 -21.48 -4.06 -27.31
N THR A 64 -22.72 -4.41 -27.63
CA THR A 64 -23.87 -3.59 -27.24
C THR A 64 -24.10 -3.80 -25.75
N ALA A 65 -23.87 -2.77 -24.93
CA ALA A 65 -24.16 -2.83 -23.50
C ALA A 65 -25.63 -3.21 -23.28
N PRO A 66 -25.96 -4.07 -22.30
CA PRO A 66 -27.35 -4.34 -21.96
C PRO A 66 -28.04 -3.04 -21.52
N ALA A 67 -29.30 -2.85 -21.95
CA ALA A 67 -30.08 -1.66 -21.65
C ALA A 67 -30.14 -1.39 -20.13
N SER A 68 -30.01 -0.12 -19.74
CA SER A 68 -29.92 0.27 -18.34
C SER A 68 -31.15 -0.13 -17.54
N SER A 69 -30.96 -1.12 -16.66
CA SER A 69 -31.93 -1.53 -15.66
C SER A 69 -31.19 -1.80 -14.35
N SER A 70 -31.91 -1.83 -13.24
CA SER A 70 -31.40 -2.06 -11.88
C SER A 70 -30.56 -3.34 -11.69
N ASN A 71 -30.42 -4.19 -12.71
CA ASN A 71 -29.65 -5.44 -12.75
C ASN A 71 -28.38 -5.36 -13.64
N HIS A 72 -27.81 -4.17 -13.85
CA HIS A 72 -26.65 -3.95 -14.73
C HIS A 72 -25.48 -4.91 -14.49
N THR A 73 -25.09 -5.15 -13.24
CA THR A 73 -23.97 -6.04 -12.89
C THR A 73 -24.21 -7.51 -13.30
N HIS A 74 -25.46 -8.00 -13.27
CA HIS A 74 -25.76 -9.40 -13.66
C HIS A 74 -25.72 -9.60 -15.18
N ALA A 75 -26.33 -8.68 -15.94
CA ALA A 75 -26.28 -8.72 -17.40
C ALA A 75 -24.84 -8.58 -17.90
N TYR A 76 -24.06 -7.73 -17.23
CA TYR A 76 -22.64 -7.54 -17.51
C TYR A 76 -21.81 -8.80 -17.20
N LYS A 77 -22.01 -9.46 -16.05
CA LYS A 77 -21.37 -10.75 -15.72
C LYS A 77 -21.68 -11.85 -16.75
N SER A 78 -22.93 -11.95 -17.20
CA SER A 78 -23.33 -12.94 -18.21
C SER A 78 -22.66 -12.68 -19.57
N TRP A 79 -22.53 -11.41 -19.96
CA TRP A 79 -21.80 -11.02 -21.15
C TRP A 79 -20.31 -11.40 -21.07
N LEU A 80 -19.65 -11.11 -19.94
CA LEU A 80 -18.26 -11.49 -19.69
C LEU A 80 -18.03 -13.00 -19.83
N GLN A 81 -18.92 -13.80 -19.24
CA GLN A 81 -18.87 -15.27 -19.37
C GLN A 81 -19.00 -15.73 -20.82
N THR A 82 -19.82 -15.05 -21.61
CA THR A 82 -19.95 -15.34 -23.05
C THR A 82 -18.66 -15.02 -23.79
N GLN A 83 -18.04 -13.87 -23.54
CA GLN A 83 -16.75 -13.52 -24.15
C GLN A 83 -15.66 -14.53 -23.80
N LEU A 84 -15.53 -14.92 -22.53
CA LEU A 84 -14.57 -15.93 -22.10
C LEU A 84 -14.83 -17.27 -22.80
N ARG A 85 -16.09 -17.72 -22.86
CA ARG A 85 -16.46 -18.98 -23.52
C ARG A 85 -16.15 -18.97 -25.01
N ASP A 86 -16.40 -17.88 -25.73
CA ASP A 86 -16.07 -17.74 -27.15
C ASP A 86 -14.55 -17.77 -27.40
N LEU A 87 -13.77 -17.43 -26.36
CA LEU A 87 -12.32 -17.57 -26.35
C LEU A 87 -11.83 -18.97 -25.93
N GLY A 88 -12.74 -19.88 -25.55
CA GLY A 88 -12.41 -21.20 -25.01
C GLY A 88 -11.95 -21.18 -23.55
N LEU A 89 -12.17 -20.05 -22.87
CA LEU A 89 -11.77 -19.84 -21.47
C LEU A 89 -12.95 -20.11 -20.55
N THR A 90 -12.68 -20.78 -19.42
CA THR A 90 -13.72 -21.08 -18.43
C THR A 90 -13.96 -19.92 -17.47
N ARG A 91 -12.94 -19.09 -17.26
CA ARG A 91 -12.94 -17.97 -16.31
C ARG A 91 -11.88 -16.93 -16.64
N PHE A 92 -12.04 -15.74 -16.07
CA PHE A 92 -10.95 -14.77 -16.02
C PHE A 92 -10.01 -15.13 -14.88
N THR A 93 -8.73 -15.28 -15.18
CA THR A 93 -7.67 -15.56 -14.20
C THR A 93 -6.35 -15.06 -14.77
N PHE A 94 -5.27 -15.09 -13.99
CA PHE A 94 -3.93 -14.89 -14.51
C PHE A 94 -3.14 -16.19 -14.44
N ASP A 95 -2.15 -16.30 -15.30
CA ASP A 95 -1.06 -17.23 -15.11
C ASP A 95 -0.13 -16.65 -14.04
N TRP A 96 -0.29 -17.16 -12.81
CA TRP A 96 0.37 -16.67 -11.61
C TRP A 96 1.83 -17.11 -11.50
N GLU A 97 2.21 -18.17 -12.20
CA GLU A 97 3.58 -18.65 -12.24
C GLU A 97 4.42 -17.86 -13.26
N SER A 98 3.80 -17.47 -14.36
CA SER A 98 4.44 -16.73 -15.44
C SER A 98 4.57 -15.22 -15.20
N SER A 99 5.40 -14.57 -16.02
CA SER A 99 5.55 -13.10 -16.01
C SER A 99 4.33 -12.40 -16.62
N TRP A 100 4.20 -11.09 -16.37
CA TRP A 100 3.18 -10.25 -17.02
C TRP A 100 3.22 -10.35 -18.56
N LYS A 101 4.43 -10.48 -19.13
CA LYS A 101 4.66 -10.55 -20.58
C LYS A 101 4.28 -11.90 -21.20
N HIS A 102 3.87 -12.88 -20.40
CA HIS A 102 3.43 -14.18 -20.91
C HIS A 102 2.17 -14.03 -21.78
N PRO A 103 2.05 -14.75 -22.91
CA PRO A 103 0.91 -14.61 -23.83
C PRO A 103 -0.46 -14.74 -23.15
N PHE A 104 -0.58 -15.61 -22.14
CA PHE A 104 -1.80 -15.74 -21.34
C PHE A 104 -2.16 -14.45 -20.59
N ASN A 105 -1.18 -13.85 -19.90
CA ASN A 105 -1.41 -12.62 -19.14
C ASN A 105 -1.66 -11.42 -20.07
N GLN A 106 -1.05 -11.40 -21.26
CA GLN A 106 -1.35 -10.40 -22.29
C GLN A 106 -2.75 -10.55 -22.89
N LEU A 107 -3.23 -11.78 -23.08
CA LEU A 107 -4.62 -12.04 -23.47
C LEU A 107 -5.60 -11.53 -22.40
N MET A 108 -5.30 -11.76 -21.12
CA MET A 108 -6.12 -11.30 -20.01
C MET A 108 -6.13 -9.78 -19.85
N ASP A 109 -5.00 -9.11 -20.13
CA ASP A 109 -4.92 -7.65 -20.20
C ASP A 109 -5.86 -7.07 -21.27
N LEU A 110 -5.87 -7.67 -22.45
CA LEU A 110 -6.75 -7.25 -23.54
C LEU A 110 -8.23 -7.47 -23.22
N ILE A 111 -8.57 -8.66 -22.69
CA ILE A 111 -9.93 -8.95 -22.23
C ILE A 111 -10.33 -7.91 -21.17
N PHE A 112 -9.47 -7.69 -20.17
CA PHE A 112 -9.72 -6.72 -19.10
C PHE A 112 -9.99 -5.31 -19.63
N TYR A 113 -9.19 -4.84 -20.59
CA TYR A 113 -9.37 -3.50 -21.15
C TYR A 113 -10.71 -3.36 -21.87
N GLN A 114 -11.08 -4.33 -22.70
CA GLN A 114 -12.35 -4.32 -23.43
C GLN A 114 -13.54 -4.32 -22.47
N THR A 115 -13.47 -5.15 -21.44
CA THR A 115 -14.52 -5.27 -20.46
C THR A 115 -14.62 -3.98 -19.65
N LEU A 116 -13.49 -3.44 -19.17
CA LEU A 116 -13.47 -2.18 -18.45
C LEU A 116 -14.04 -1.04 -19.29
N HIS A 117 -13.65 -0.91 -20.55
CA HIS A 117 -14.18 0.10 -21.47
C HIS A 117 -15.70 0.02 -21.56
N MET A 118 -16.25 -1.18 -21.73
CA MET A 118 -17.70 -1.38 -21.74
C MET A 118 -18.38 -0.97 -20.42
N ALA A 119 -17.79 -1.34 -19.28
CA ALA A 119 -18.34 -0.98 -17.97
C ALA A 119 -18.30 0.53 -17.69
N LEU A 120 -17.27 1.22 -18.17
CA LEU A 120 -17.15 2.68 -18.08
C LEU A 120 -18.25 3.36 -18.89
N HIS A 121 -18.50 2.89 -20.11
CA HIS A 121 -19.50 3.46 -21.03
C HIS A 121 -20.95 3.02 -20.75
N SER A 122 -21.17 1.91 -20.04
CA SER A 122 -22.52 1.46 -19.62
C SER A 122 -23.03 2.14 -18.35
N GLY A 123 -22.17 2.86 -17.64
CA GLY A 123 -22.49 3.55 -16.41
C GLY A 123 -22.26 2.76 -15.12
N GLU A 124 -21.66 1.56 -15.19
CA GLU A 124 -21.36 0.72 -14.01
C GLU A 124 -20.52 1.47 -12.95
N TYR A 125 -19.63 2.36 -13.42
CA TYR A 125 -18.72 3.14 -12.58
C TYR A 125 -19.08 4.63 -12.46
N ASN A 126 -20.32 5.03 -12.75
CA ASN A 126 -20.75 6.44 -12.65
C ASN A 126 -20.56 7.07 -11.26
N ASN A 127 -20.50 6.27 -10.20
CA ASN A 127 -20.21 6.73 -8.83
C ASN A 127 -18.72 7.06 -8.59
N HIS A 128 -17.86 6.86 -9.58
CA HIS A 128 -16.44 7.18 -9.54
C HIS A 128 -16.13 8.20 -10.63
N PRO A 129 -15.77 9.46 -10.31
CA PRO A 129 -15.42 10.42 -11.34
C PRO A 129 -14.09 10.02 -12.01
N TRP A 130 -14.10 9.73 -13.30
CA TRP A 130 -12.91 9.39 -14.09
C TRP A 130 -12.84 10.25 -15.35
N SER A 131 -11.63 10.45 -15.89
CA SER A 131 -11.44 11.22 -17.12
C SER A 131 -11.38 10.27 -18.33
N PRO A 132 -12.19 10.49 -19.39
CA PRO A 132 -12.10 9.74 -20.64
C PRO A 132 -10.71 9.76 -21.29
N THR A 133 -9.94 10.83 -21.09
CA THR A 133 -8.57 10.93 -21.60
C THR A 133 -7.60 9.91 -21.00
N HIS A 134 -7.95 9.29 -19.86
CA HIS A 134 -7.15 8.27 -19.20
C HIS A 134 -7.55 6.84 -19.59
N GLU A 135 -8.59 6.67 -20.39
CA GLU A 135 -9.12 5.38 -20.84
C GLU A 135 -8.36 4.82 -22.06
N THR A 136 -7.03 4.79 -21.95
CA THR A 136 -6.20 4.14 -22.98
C THR A 136 -5.80 2.76 -22.51
N HIS A 137 -5.67 1.82 -23.46
CA HIS A 137 -5.14 0.49 -23.16
C HIS A 137 -3.81 0.57 -22.40
N ALA A 138 -2.91 1.47 -22.81
CA ALA A 138 -1.60 1.62 -22.16
C ALA A 138 -1.69 2.03 -20.68
N ILE A 139 -2.60 2.95 -20.33
CA ILE A 139 -2.78 3.40 -18.93
C ILE A 139 -3.45 2.29 -18.11
N ILE A 140 -4.50 1.68 -18.65
CA ILE A 140 -5.25 0.62 -17.98
C ILE A 140 -4.36 -0.62 -17.75
N SER A 141 -3.62 -1.04 -18.77
CA SER A 141 -2.63 -2.12 -18.71
C SER A 141 -1.56 -1.82 -17.67
N ALA A 142 -1.02 -0.59 -17.60
CA ALA A 142 -0.04 -0.22 -16.57
C ALA A 142 -0.61 -0.29 -15.14
N PHE A 143 -1.89 0.06 -14.94
CA PHE A 143 -2.56 -0.14 -13.64
C PHE A 143 -2.76 -1.63 -13.33
N LEU A 144 -3.20 -2.40 -14.32
CA LEU A 144 -3.45 -3.83 -14.17
C LEU A 144 -2.17 -4.60 -13.89
N GLU A 145 -1.07 -4.32 -14.61
CA GLU A 145 0.25 -4.90 -14.40
C GLU A 145 0.75 -4.69 -12.96
N ARG A 146 0.66 -3.45 -12.46
CA ARG A 146 1.02 -3.14 -11.06
C ARG A 146 0.17 -3.94 -10.07
N TYR A 147 -1.11 -4.11 -10.36
CA TYR A 147 -2.01 -4.89 -9.51
C TYR A 147 -1.74 -6.40 -9.63
N PHE A 148 -1.45 -6.91 -10.82
CA PHE A 148 -1.03 -8.28 -11.07
C PHE A 148 0.22 -8.63 -10.25
N PHE A 149 1.28 -7.82 -10.29
CA PHE A 149 2.48 -8.10 -9.48
C PHE A 149 2.18 -8.13 -7.97
N HIS A 150 1.29 -7.25 -7.51
CA HIS A 150 0.83 -7.27 -6.14
C HIS A 150 0.11 -8.59 -5.82
N LEU A 151 -0.88 -8.99 -6.63
CA LEU A 151 -1.65 -10.22 -6.46
C LEU A 151 -0.79 -11.48 -6.58
N GLN A 152 0.09 -11.55 -7.58
CA GLN A 152 1.04 -12.65 -7.81
C GLN A 152 1.94 -12.86 -6.59
N THR A 153 2.43 -11.79 -5.97
CA THR A 153 3.23 -11.88 -4.74
C THR A 153 2.42 -12.50 -3.60
N GLN A 154 1.15 -12.11 -3.44
CA GLN A 154 0.27 -12.69 -2.40
C GLN A 154 -0.07 -14.16 -2.71
N TRP A 155 -0.35 -14.48 -3.98
CA TRP A 155 -0.63 -15.83 -4.43
C TRP A 155 0.54 -16.78 -4.18
N LYS A 156 1.78 -16.38 -4.55
CA LYS A 156 2.99 -17.17 -4.30
C LYS A 156 3.23 -17.41 -2.81
N LEU A 157 2.96 -16.41 -1.96
CA LEU A 157 3.03 -16.56 -0.50
C LEU A 157 2.00 -17.56 0.03
N LEU A 158 0.76 -17.50 -0.48
CA LEU A 158 -0.29 -18.45 -0.11
C LEU A 158 0.10 -19.89 -0.49
N GLN A 159 0.57 -20.11 -1.72
CA GLN A 159 0.95 -21.44 -2.19
C GLN A 159 2.11 -22.04 -1.39
N LYS A 160 3.12 -21.23 -1.05
CA LYS A 160 4.34 -21.73 -0.40
C LYS A 160 4.22 -21.83 1.12
N ASN A 161 3.54 -20.89 1.77
CA ASN A 161 3.58 -20.71 3.22
C ASN A 161 2.18 -20.68 3.88
N GLY A 162 1.11 -20.82 3.10
CA GLY A 162 -0.26 -20.83 3.61
C GLY A 162 -0.76 -19.47 4.10
N GLU A 163 -1.98 -19.49 4.65
CA GLU A 163 -2.72 -18.29 5.05
C GLU A 163 -2.04 -17.50 6.17
N ASN A 164 -1.48 -18.19 7.16
CA ASN A 164 -0.84 -17.57 8.32
C ASN A 164 0.33 -16.66 7.91
N ALA A 165 1.09 -17.06 6.88
CA ALA A 165 2.20 -16.25 6.38
C ALA A 165 1.71 -15.02 5.60
N LEU A 166 0.62 -15.14 4.84
CA LEU A 166 -0.01 -14.01 4.18
C LEU A 166 -0.51 -12.98 5.20
N ASP A 167 -1.19 -13.45 6.25
CA ASP A 167 -1.75 -12.58 7.29
C ASP A 167 -0.64 -11.91 8.11
N ALA A 168 0.45 -12.63 8.42
CA ALA A 168 1.64 -12.06 9.01
C ALA A 168 2.28 -10.99 8.12
N GLN A 169 2.38 -11.22 6.81
CA GLN A 169 2.92 -10.24 5.87
C GLN A 169 2.02 -8.99 5.75
N LYS A 170 0.69 -9.17 5.72
CA LYS A 170 -0.28 -8.07 5.74
C LYS A 170 -0.17 -7.27 7.03
N ALA A 171 -0.04 -7.92 8.19
CA ALA A 171 0.16 -7.26 9.47
C ALA A 171 1.46 -6.43 9.48
N ARG A 172 2.58 -7.02 9.03
CA ARG A 172 3.87 -6.31 8.87
C ARG A 172 3.76 -5.10 7.95
N ASN A 173 3.13 -5.24 6.79
CA ASN A 173 2.92 -4.14 5.85
C ASN A 173 2.05 -3.01 6.44
N ARG A 174 1.02 -3.36 7.24
CA ARG A 174 0.21 -2.37 7.96
C ARG A 174 1.03 -1.62 9.01
N ALA A 175 1.84 -2.33 9.79
CA ALA A 175 2.74 -1.74 10.77
C ALA A 175 3.76 -0.79 10.09
N LEU A 176 4.40 -1.22 9.00
CA LEU A 176 5.33 -0.39 8.24
C LEU A 176 4.66 0.88 7.68
N LYS A 177 3.46 0.78 7.10
CA LYS A 177 2.69 1.93 6.62
C LYS A 177 2.30 2.87 7.75
N MET A 178 1.96 2.33 8.91
CA MET A 178 1.65 3.14 10.09
C MET A 178 2.90 3.91 10.57
N ARG A 179 4.05 3.22 10.69
CA ARG A 179 5.31 3.86 11.04
C ARG A 179 5.67 4.97 10.06
N ALA A 180 5.55 4.71 8.76
CA ALA A 180 5.84 5.71 7.72
C ALA A 180 4.98 6.97 7.86
N ARG A 181 3.67 6.83 8.07
CA ARG A 181 2.76 7.97 8.28
C ARG A 181 3.08 8.78 9.53
N ILE A 182 3.48 8.11 10.61
CA ILE A 182 3.87 8.80 11.85
C ILE A 182 5.17 9.56 11.64
N CYS A 183 6.12 8.92 10.97
CA CYS A 183 7.40 9.51 10.62
C CYS A 183 7.22 10.78 9.78
N GLU A 184 6.42 10.68 8.70
CA GLU A 184 6.07 11.79 7.81
C GLU A 184 5.40 12.95 8.56
N ARG A 185 4.44 12.67 9.44
CA ARG A 185 3.79 13.71 10.25
C ARG A 185 4.75 14.43 11.20
N ARG A 186 5.68 13.70 11.82
CA ARG A 186 6.68 14.29 12.71
C ARG A 186 7.68 15.13 11.92
N GLN A 187 8.10 14.64 10.76
CA GLN A 187 8.94 15.39 9.85
C GLN A 187 8.27 16.71 9.46
N GLN A 188 7.03 16.64 8.97
CA GLN A 188 6.24 17.81 8.59
C GLN A 188 6.11 18.81 9.75
N TRP A 189 5.78 18.33 10.96
CA TRP A 189 5.69 19.22 12.13
C TRP A 189 7.04 19.89 12.45
N CYS A 190 8.15 19.17 12.34
CA CYS A 190 9.48 19.75 12.58
C CYS A 190 9.81 20.81 11.52
N ASP A 191 9.52 20.55 10.24
CA ASP A 191 9.74 21.49 9.15
C ASP A 191 8.90 22.77 9.33
N GLU A 192 7.62 22.62 9.66
CA GLU A 192 6.69 23.74 9.90
C GLU A 192 7.08 24.60 11.11
N ASN A 193 7.78 24.02 12.09
CA ASN A 193 8.21 24.72 13.32
C ASN A 193 9.70 25.14 13.29
N GLY A 194 10.37 25.04 12.13
CA GLY A 194 11.75 25.53 11.97
C GLY A 194 12.82 24.65 12.61
N TYR A 195 12.60 23.33 12.70
CA TYR A 195 13.54 22.35 13.23
C TYR A 195 14.06 21.36 12.16
N PRO A 196 14.76 21.82 11.10
CA PRO A 196 15.14 20.97 9.96
C PRO A 196 16.10 19.83 10.33
N GLU A 197 17.03 20.05 11.28
CA GLU A 197 17.96 19.01 11.73
C GLU A 197 17.26 17.88 12.51
N LEU A 198 16.18 18.23 13.21
CA LEU A 198 15.31 17.27 13.86
C LEU A 198 14.40 16.56 12.86
N ALA A 199 13.87 17.28 11.86
CA ALA A 199 13.11 16.71 10.76
C ALA A 199 13.90 15.62 10.02
N ALA A 200 15.20 15.85 9.82
CA ALA A 200 16.12 14.89 9.18
C ALA A 200 16.22 13.54 9.92
N GLN A 201 15.88 13.48 11.21
CA GLN A 201 15.85 12.23 11.98
C GLN A 201 14.63 11.36 11.66
N PHE A 202 13.60 11.95 11.05
CA PHE A 202 12.35 11.30 10.65
C PHE A 202 12.30 10.91 9.17
N ASN A 203 13.46 10.77 8.52
CA ASN A 203 13.54 10.29 7.13
C ASN A 203 13.35 8.76 7.00
N ASN A 204 13.47 8.01 8.10
CA ASN A 204 13.41 6.56 8.12
C ASN A 204 12.33 6.08 9.11
N PRO A 205 11.27 5.39 8.65
CA PRO A 205 10.19 4.89 9.52
C PRO A 205 10.63 4.00 10.68
N ALA A 206 11.82 3.39 10.59
CA ALA A 206 12.39 2.58 11.68
C ALA A 206 12.66 3.38 12.97
N VAL A 207 12.76 4.71 12.88
CA VAL A 207 12.86 5.59 14.05
C VAL A 207 11.58 5.60 14.91
N CYS A 208 10.46 5.18 14.31
CA CYS A 208 9.18 5.06 14.97
C CYS A 208 8.99 3.64 15.53
N SER A 209 8.65 3.57 16.82
CA SER A 209 8.31 2.32 17.52
C SER A 209 7.10 1.62 16.90
N ASP A 210 7.10 0.28 16.94
CA ASP A 210 5.88 -0.50 16.73
C ASP A 210 4.87 -0.34 17.88
N THR A 211 3.75 -1.04 17.73
CA THR A 211 2.77 -1.24 18.80
C THR A 211 2.43 -2.72 18.98
N GLU A 212 2.21 -3.14 20.22
CA GLU A 212 1.60 -4.43 20.54
C GLU A 212 0.14 -4.26 21.00
N GLU A 213 -0.69 -5.27 20.71
CA GLU A 213 -2.06 -5.36 21.24
C GLU A 213 -2.01 -5.89 22.67
N ILE A 214 -2.69 -5.20 23.58
CA ILE A 214 -2.85 -5.59 24.98
C ILE A 214 -4.33 -5.58 25.34
N VAL A 215 -4.76 -6.47 26.23
CA VAL A 215 -6.14 -6.48 26.75
C VAL A 215 -6.12 -5.83 28.12
N VAL A 216 -6.82 -4.70 28.27
CA VAL A 216 -6.95 -3.99 29.56
C VAL A 216 -8.44 -3.95 29.90
N ASN A 217 -8.84 -4.60 31.00
CA ASN A 217 -10.23 -4.67 31.46
C ASN A 217 -11.20 -5.18 30.38
N GLY A 218 -10.80 -6.20 29.61
CA GLY A 218 -11.61 -6.75 28.52
C GLY A 218 -11.64 -5.89 27.24
N VAL A 219 -10.92 -4.75 27.20
CA VAL A 219 -10.82 -3.88 26.03
C VAL A 219 -9.45 -4.03 25.38
N THR A 220 -9.43 -4.32 24.08
CA THR A 220 -8.19 -4.31 23.29
C THR A 220 -7.66 -2.89 23.15
N LYS A 221 -6.46 -2.65 23.65
CA LYS A 221 -5.69 -1.42 23.50
C LYS A 221 -4.40 -1.71 22.73
N HIS A 222 -3.75 -0.65 22.23
CA HIS A 222 -2.44 -0.72 21.61
C HIS A 222 -1.41 0.06 22.44
N ARG A 223 -0.26 -0.56 22.72
CA ARG A 223 0.85 0.04 23.48
C ARG A 223 2.09 0.18 22.59
N LYS A 224 2.87 1.26 22.74
CA LYS A 224 4.17 1.42 22.05
C LYS A 224 5.15 0.34 22.50
N LEU A 225 6.01 -0.16 21.61
CA LEU A 225 7.20 -0.91 22.03
C LEU A 225 8.39 0.04 22.25
N LYS A 226 9.23 -0.26 23.24
CA LYS A 226 10.48 0.46 23.48
C LYS A 226 11.53 0.02 22.45
N LEU A 227 12.23 0.97 21.85
CA LEU A 227 13.38 0.69 20.98
C LEU A 227 14.63 0.68 21.87
N ASN A 228 15.26 -0.48 21.99
CA ASN A 228 16.42 -0.68 22.87
C ASN A 228 17.62 0.23 22.53
N TRP A 229 17.79 0.57 21.25
CA TRP A 229 18.87 1.42 20.75
C TRP A 229 18.60 2.91 20.89
N ARG A 230 17.35 3.34 21.14
CA ARG A 230 16.95 4.74 21.10
C ARG A 230 17.19 5.40 22.46
N SER A 231 17.81 6.58 22.48
CA SER A 231 18.08 7.32 23.71
C SER A 231 16.77 7.73 24.42
N ASP A 232 16.83 7.83 25.74
CA ASP A 232 15.70 8.27 26.55
C ASP A 232 15.36 9.74 26.27
N GLY A 233 16.37 10.59 26.06
CA GLY A 233 16.20 11.99 25.66
C GLY A 233 15.43 12.14 24.34
N PHE A 234 15.83 11.40 23.31
CA PHE A 234 15.12 11.44 22.03
C PHE A 234 13.73 10.80 22.13
N SER A 235 13.56 9.77 22.96
CA SER A 235 12.24 9.20 23.26
C SER A 235 11.30 10.24 23.90
N ALA A 236 11.80 11.03 24.85
CA ALA A 236 11.03 12.10 25.49
C ALA A 236 10.67 13.22 24.49
N LEU A 237 11.62 13.61 23.64
CA LEU A 237 11.39 14.58 22.55
C LEU A 237 10.28 14.11 21.61
N VAL A 238 10.33 12.85 21.18
CA VAL A 238 9.30 12.26 20.32
C VAL A 238 7.92 12.29 20.99
N LYS A 239 7.82 12.01 22.30
CA LYS A 239 6.55 12.13 23.04
C LYS A 239 6.02 13.56 23.06
N LYS A 240 6.92 14.53 23.18
CA LYS A 240 6.60 15.96 23.17
C LYS A 240 6.05 16.40 21.81
N ILE A 241 6.69 16.00 20.71
CA ILE A 241 6.20 16.22 19.34
C ILE A 241 4.83 15.55 19.14
N ASP A 242 4.69 14.29 19.56
CA ASP A 242 3.43 13.56 19.47
C ASP A 242 2.29 14.30 20.20
N HIS A 243 2.58 14.87 21.38
CA HIS A 243 1.62 15.68 22.15
C HIS A 243 1.24 16.97 21.42
N GLU A 244 2.21 17.74 20.91
CA GLU A 244 1.95 18.98 20.16
C GLU A 244 1.14 18.75 18.89
N ILE A 245 1.46 17.69 18.13
CA ILE A 245 0.65 17.31 16.96
C ILE A 245 -0.78 17.00 17.40
N GLN A 246 -0.96 16.26 18.50
CA GLN A 246 -2.28 15.93 19.02
C GLN A 246 -3.06 17.18 19.44
N VAL A 247 -2.44 18.11 20.18
CA VAL A 247 -3.06 19.37 20.62
C VAL A 247 -3.39 20.27 19.42
N GLY A 248 -2.46 20.45 18.48
CA GLY A 248 -2.69 21.22 17.25
C GLY A 248 -3.83 20.65 16.40
N THR A 249 -3.97 19.32 16.33
CA THR A 249 -5.11 18.69 15.63
C THR A 249 -6.46 18.89 16.32
N LEU A 250 -6.49 19.22 17.62
CA LEU A 250 -7.74 19.56 18.32
C LEU A 250 -8.21 20.99 18.00
N ILE A 251 -7.29 21.88 17.68
CA ILE A 251 -7.56 23.30 17.38
C ILE A 251 -7.99 23.48 15.90
N GLY A 252 -7.45 22.68 14.98
CA GLY A 252 -7.85 22.68 13.56
C GLY A 252 -9.17 21.96 13.32
N LYS A 253 -10.13 22.61 12.64
CA LYS A 253 -11.47 22.10 12.26
C LYS A 253 -11.48 20.91 11.27
N SER A 254 -10.51 19.98 11.34
CA SER A 254 -10.50 18.77 10.51
C SER A 254 -11.35 17.67 11.15
N ARG A 255 -12.53 17.43 10.58
CA ARG A 255 -13.52 16.41 10.96
C ARG A 255 -13.03 14.94 10.90
N ARG A 256 -11.74 14.66 10.79
CA ARG A 256 -11.19 13.29 10.88
C ARG A 256 -10.34 13.15 12.13
N LYS A 257 -11.02 12.92 13.26
CA LYS A 257 -10.49 12.40 14.53
C LYS A 257 -9.89 11.00 14.34
N LYS A 258 -8.85 10.84 13.52
CA LYS A 258 -7.94 9.70 13.72
C LYS A 258 -7.02 10.15 14.83
N GLN A 259 -7.41 9.81 16.06
CA GLN A 259 -6.62 10.00 17.27
C GLN A 259 -5.16 9.78 16.91
N PHE A 260 -4.38 10.86 17.00
CA PHE A 260 -2.94 10.68 17.12
C PHE A 260 -2.79 9.76 18.32
N ILE A 261 -2.37 8.52 18.03
CA ILE A 261 -2.70 7.37 18.87
C ILE A 261 -2.24 7.72 20.29
N SER A 262 -3.16 7.70 21.26
CA SER A 262 -2.82 7.85 22.67
C SER A 262 -2.01 6.61 23.06
N ARG A 263 -0.72 6.65 22.75
CA ARG A 263 0.16 5.51 22.96
C ARG A 263 0.70 5.65 24.36
N GLU A 264 0.14 4.86 25.28
CA GLU A 264 0.76 4.58 26.57
C GLU A 264 2.23 4.22 26.35
N ASP A 265 3.06 4.57 27.33
CA ASP A 265 4.50 4.30 27.28
C ASP A 265 4.76 2.80 27.17
N GLY A 266 5.76 2.46 26.34
CA GLY A 266 6.15 1.09 26.13
C GLY A 266 7.01 0.58 27.26
N GLU A 267 6.48 -0.37 28.04
CA GLU A 267 7.25 -1.09 29.06
C GLU A 267 8.09 -2.22 28.46
N LYS A 268 7.65 -2.77 27.32
CA LYS A 268 8.27 -3.91 26.66
C LYS A 268 9.12 -3.47 25.46
N GLU A 269 10.28 -4.09 25.32
CA GLU A 269 11.19 -3.84 24.19
C GLU A 269 10.73 -4.54 22.92
N GLU A 270 10.97 -3.88 21.78
CA GLU A 270 10.88 -4.51 20.47
C GLU A 270 12.01 -5.55 20.34
N LEU A 271 11.67 -6.80 20.04
CA LEU A 271 12.63 -7.92 20.06
C LEU A 271 13.71 -7.82 18.97
N THR A 272 13.34 -7.36 17.78
CA THR A 272 14.23 -7.29 16.61
C THR A 272 14.05 -5.96 15.85
N PRO A 273 14.31 -4.82 16.50
CA PRO A 273 14.06 -3.53 15.89
C PRO A 273 15.08 -3.29 14.78
N ARG A 274 14.61 -2.81 13.62
CA ARG A 274 15.51 -2.30 12.60
C ARG A 274 16.21 -1.03 13.14
N ILE A 275 17.53 -0.99 13.05
CA ILE A 275 18.30 0.18 13.45
C ILE A 275 18.47 1.09 12.22
N PRO A 276 18.00 2.34 12.25
CA PRO A 276 18.22 3.31 11.19
C PRO A 276 19.68 3.80 11.16
N GLU A 277 20.21 4.02 9.96
CA GLU A 277 21.52 4.64 9.72
C GLU A 277 21.38 6.17 9.57
N LYS A 278 22.51 6.88 9.62
CA LYS A 278 22.65 8.32 9.31
C LYS A 278 21.86 9.23 10.25
N LEU A 279 21.53 8.77 11.45
CA LEU A 279 20.94 9.59 12.49
C LEU A 279 22.01 10.33 13.29
N SER A 280 21.60 11.36 14.02
CA SER A 280 22.45 12.04 14.99
C SER A 280 22.86 11.09 16.12
N LYS A 281 24.08 11.24 16.64
CA LYS A 281 24.57 10.51 17.81
C LYS A 281 23.58 10.59 18.99
N GLN A 282 22.95 11.74 19.19
CA GLN A 282 22.00 11.97 20.29
C GLN A 282 20.73 11.10 20.23
N VAL A 283 20.43 10.50 19.07
CA VAL A 283 19.29 9.59 18.90
C VAL A 283 19.56 8.19 19.48
N TYR A 284 20.83 7.79 19.54
CA TYR A 284 21.23 6.49 20.05
C TYR A 284 21.51 6.55 21.55
N LYS A 285 21.15 5.49 22.28
CA LYS A 285 21.48 5.32 23.69
C LYS A 285 22.99 5.08 23.84
N GLU A 286 23.64 5.77 24.77
CA GLU A 286 25.11 5.71 24.92
C GLU A 286 25.57 4.31 25.33
N GLU A 287 24.94 3.71 26.34
CA GLU A 287 25.28 2.37 26.81
C GLU A 287 25.03 1.32 25.72
N TRP A 288 24.10 1.58 24.80
CA TRP A 288 23.84 0.71 23.66
C TRP A 288 24.94 0.84 22.59
N LEU A 289 25.50 2.02 22.36
CA LEU A 289 26.61 2.21 21.43
C LEU A 289 27.90 1.55 21.96
N GLU A 290 28.13 1.57 23.27
CA GLU A 290 29.34 1.02 23.90
C GLU A 290 29.49 -0.50 23.73
N VAL A 291 28.38 -1.23 23.62
CA VAL A 291 28.38 -2.68 23.45
C VAL A 291 28.50 -3.14 21.99
N LEU A 292 28.52 -2.22 21.03
CA LEU A 292 28.63 -2.54 19.61
C LEU A 292 30.09 -2.70 19.18
N THR A 293 30.30 -3.55 18.18
CA THR A 293 31.61 -3.66 17.53
C THR A 293 31.91 -2.39 16.72
N PRO A 294 33.20 -1.99 16.59
CA PRO A 294 33.59 -0.81 15.82
C PRO A 294 33.05 -0.80 14.39
N GLY A 295 33.08 -1.95 13.69
CA GLY A 295 32.52 -2.07 12.34
C GLY A 295 31.00 -1.87 12.28
N THR A 296 30.27 -2.25 13.34
CA THR A 296 28.82 -1.97 13.41
C THR A 296 28.56 -0.48 13.58
N ILE A 297 29.34 0.20 14.42
CA ILE A 297 29.24 1.64 14.63
C ILE A 297 29.53 2.41 13.33
N GLU A 298 30.56 2.00 12.58
CA GLU A 298 30.91 2.61 11.29
C GLU A 298 29.77 2.46 10.27
N ASN A 299 29.15 1.29 10.21
CA ASN A 299 28.01 1.02 9.33
C ASN A 299 26.78 1.90 9.63
N LEU A 300 26.59 2.34 10.88
CA LEU A 300 25.50 3.25 11.24
C LEU A 300 25.67 4.65 10.65
N LYS A 301 26.88 5.05 10.22
CA LYS A 301 27.16 6.37 9.62
C LYS A 301 26.64 7.51 10.50
N ILE A 302 26.89 7.43 11.80
CA ILE A 302 26.38 8.34 12.82
C ILE A 302 26.82 9.78 12.51
N LYS A 303 25.88 10.72 12.57
CA LYS A 303 26.14 12.15 12.36
C LYS A 303 26.42 12.84 13.69
N ASN A 304 27.43 13.71 13.71
CA ASN A 304 27.71 14.59 14.84
C ASN A 304 26.95 15.92 14.68
N VAL A 305 25.62 15.85 14.65
CA VAL A 305 24.73 17.01 14.57
C VAL A 305 23.96 17.14 15.86
N GLN A 306 23.94 18.32 16.46
CA GLN A 306 23.15 18.58 17.66
C GLN A 306 21.69 18.87 17.29
N ILE A 307 20.79 17.98 17.68
CA ILE A 307 19.35 18.04 17.41
C ILE A 307 18.52 18.31 18.69
N MET A 308 19.10 18.01 19.85
CA MET A 308 18.53 18.30 21.17
C MET A 308 19.33 19.45 21.77
N THR A 309 18.80 20.66 21.63
CA THR A 309 19.31 21.87 22.29
C THR A 309 18.54 22.11 23.59
N GLN A 310 19.19 22.76 24.57
CA GLN A 310 18.51 23.15 25.82
C GLN A 310 17.34 24.11 25.57
N ASP A 311 17.37 24.80 24.42
CA ASP A 311 16.36 25.76 23.98
C ASP A 311 15.15 25.12 23.29
N PHE A 312 15.02 23.78 23.26
CA PHE A 312 13.85 23.11 22.66
C PHE A 312 12.57 23.42 23.47
N LYS A 313 11.95 24.55 23.13
CA LYS A 313 10.62 24.95 23.53
C LYS A 313 9.67 24.51 22.42
N PRO A 314 8.83 23.48 22.62
CA PRO A 314 7.72 23.24 21.72
C PRO A 314 6.94 24.53 21.73
N TYR A 315 6.47 24.95 20.57
CA TYR A 315 5.66 26.14 20.49
C TYR A 315 4.39 25.85 21.27
N THR A 316 4.36 26.19 22.57
CA THR A 316 3.12 26.18 23.34
C THR A 316 2.26 27.20 22.63
N SER A 317 1.21 26.73 21.95
CA SER A 317 0.22 27.60 21.34
C SER A 317 -0.37 28.51 22.43
N HIS A 318 0.22 29.67 22.63
CA HIS A 318 -0.32 30.74 23.45
C HIS A 318 -0.16 32.06 22.69
N ALA A 319 -1.29 32.78 22.66
CA ALA A 319 -1.47 34.15 22.21
C ALA A 319 -1.57 34.38 20.69
N MET A 320 -2.73 34.05 20.11
CA MET A 320 -3.68 35.07 19.65
C MET A 320 -5.11 34.61 19.88
#